data_AF-A0A817NA84-F1
#
_entry.id   AF-A0A817NA84-F1
#
_cell.length_a   1.000
_cell.length_b   1.000
_cell.length_c   1.000
_cell.angle_alpha   90.00
_cell.angle_beta   90.00
_cell.angle_gamma   90.00
#
_symmetry.space_group_name_H-M   'P 1'
#
loop_
_entity.id
_entity.type
_entity.pdbx_description
1 polymer ?
#
loop_
_entity_poly.entity_id
_entity_poly.type
_entity_poly.pdbx_seq_one_letter_code
_entity_poly.pdbx_strand_id
1 'polypeptide(L)'
;MSNHDILMGRLITEIIYVHSKLMIIDDRMAICDSANINDCSLVGNRASEFCIVINDLEEDDDRFNEEAVLVKKFCSSWCKKIFEYVSYLKLP
;
A
#
# COMPACT_ATOMS: atom_id res chain seq x y z
N MET A 1 11.38 -0.50 -6.84
CA MET A 1 12.11 -0.16 -5.61
C MET A 1 13.27 -1.12 -5.48
N SER A 2 14.38 -0.65 -4.91
CA SER A 2 15.55 -1.47 -4.66
C SER A 2 16.17 -1.08 -3.34
N ASN A 3 16.79 -2.03 -2.66
CA ASN A 3 17.64 -1.77 -1.51
C ASN A 3 19.09 -2.09 -1.88
N HIS A 4 20.02 -1.63 -1.05
CA HIS A 4 21.43 -1.92 -1.20
C HIS A 4 22.04 -2.33 0.14
N ASP A 5 23.09 -3.14 0.10
CA ASP A 5 23.84 -3.54 1.29
C ASP A 5 25.27 -3.93 0.91
N ILE A 6 26.14 -4.18 1.89
CA ILE A 6 27.50 -4.65 1.69
C ILE A 6 27.57 -6.13 2.02
N LEU A 7 27.83 -6.94 0.99
CA LEU A 7 28.07 -8.38 1.14
C LEU A 7 29.53 -8.68 0.82
N MET A 8 30.27 -9.22 1.79
CA MET A 8 31.69 -9.57 1.65
C MET A 8 32.57 -8.41 1.15
N GLY A 9 32.30 -7.19 1.65
CA GLY A 9 33.04 -5.98 1.28
C GLY A 9 32.70 -5.42 -0.11
N ARG A 10 31.65 -5.93 -0.77
CA ARG A 10 31.15 -5.41 -2.05
C ARG A 10 29.75 -4.84 -1.88
N LEU A 11 29.51 -3.67 -2.47
CA LEU A 11 28.18 -3.10 -2.57
C LEU A 11 27.33 -3.96 -3.51
N ILE A 12 26.18 -4.41 -3.04
CA ILE A 12 25.17 -5.12 -3.81
C ILE A 12 23.86 -4.34 -3.80
N THR A 13 23.05 -4.52 -4.85
CA THR A 13 21.70 -3.94 -4.94
C THR A 13 20.72 -5.01 -5.37
N GLU A 14 19.54 -5.01 -4.75
CA GLU A 14 18.48 -5.98 -5.06
C GLU A 14 17.12 -5.30 -5.10
N ILE A 15 16.20 -5.87 -5.87
CA ILE A 15 14.84 -5.34 -5.97
C ILE A 15 14.04 -5.67 -4.71
N ILE A 16 13.22 -4.72 -4.29
CA ILE A 16 12.15 -5.00 -3.32
C ILE A 16 10.93 -5.43 -4.13
N TYR A 17 10.60 -6.72 -4.04
CA TYR A 17 9.47 -7.28 -4.75
C TYR A 17 8.16 -6.92 -4.05
N VAL A 18 7.38 -6.04 -4.68
CA VAL A 18 6.06 -5.63 -4.16
C VAL A 18 5.04 -6.68 -4.53
N HIS A 19 4.73 -7.56 -3.59
CA HIS A 19 3.71 -8.60 -3.75
C HIS A 19 2.33 -8.20 -3.21
N SER A 20 2.19 -6.98 -2.69
CA SER A 20 0.94 -6.48 -2.10
C SER A 20 -0.15 -6.30 -3.15
N LYS A 21 -1.40 -6.59 -2.77
CA LYS A 21 -2.61 -6.22 -3.52
C LYS A 21 -3.50 -5.45 -2.56
N LEU A 22 -3.20 -4.17 -2.49
CA LEU A 22 -3.79 -3.23 -1.56
C LEU A 22 -4.24 -2.01 -2.37
N MET A 23 -5.48 -1.59 -2.13
CA MET A 23 -6.01 -0.33 -2.65
C MET A 23 -6.50 0.49 -1.47
N ILE A 24 -6.11 1.76 -1.39
CA ILE A 24 -6.64 2.73 -0.43
C ILE A 24 -7.30 3.82 -1.26
N ILE A 25 -8.55 4.16 -0.92
CA ILE A 25 -9.41 5.08 -1.68
C ILE A 25 -9.79 6.22 -0.75
N ASP A 26 -9.40 7.43 -1.13
CA ASP A 26 -9.72 8.70 -0.46
C ASP A 26 -9.47 8.71 1.06
N ASP A 27 -8.47 7.96 1.54
CA ASP A 27 -8.21 7.71 2.97
C ASP A 27 -9.46 7.28 3.76
N ARG A 28 -10.43 6.64 3.11
CA ARG A 28 -11.73 6.27 3.69
C ARG A 28 -12.07 4.80 3.58
N MET A 29 -11.60 4.15 2.54
CA MET A 29 -11.81 2.72 2.34
C MET A 29 -10.50 2.07 1.92
N ALA A 30 -10.27 0.84 2.37
CA ALA A 30 -9.19 0.03 1.87
C ALA A 30 -9.70 -1.34 1.41
N ILE A 31 -9.07 -1.87 0.37
CA ILE A 31 -9.28 -3.23 -0.11
C ILE A 31 -7.96 -3.97 0.04
N CYS A 32 -7.97 -5.06 0.80
CA CYS A 32 -6.85 -5.99 0.92
C CYS A 32 -7.26 -7.33 0.32
N ASP A 33 -6.51 -7.80 -0.67
CA ASP A 33 -6.90 -8.92 -1.51
C ASP A 33 -5.72 -9.86 -1.78
N SER A 34 -6.02 -11.10 -2.19
CA SER A 34 -5.05 -11.97 -2.87
C SER A 34 -4.97 -11.68 -4.37
N ALA A 35 -6.03 -11.08 -4.95
CA ALA A 35 -6.19 -10.83 -6.37
C ALA A 35 -5.22 -9.79 -6.93
N ASN A 36 -4.41 -10.19 -7.89
CA ASN A 36 -3.65 -9.26 -8.72
C ASN A 36 -4.58 -8.43 -9.62
N ILE A 37 -4.14 -7.24 -10.04
CA ILE A 37 -4.84 -6.49 -11.10
C ILE A 37 -4.52 -7.14 -12.45
N ASN A 38 -5.21 -8.25 -12.75
CA ASN A 38 -5.16 -8.94 -14.03
C ASN A 38 -6.40 -9.82 -14.22
N ASP A 39 -6.62 -10.26 -15.46
CA ASP A 39 -7.77 -11.10 -15.81
C ASP A 39 -7.79 -12.47 -15.10
N CYS A 40 -6.62 -12.99 -14.72
CA CYS A 40 -6.53 -14.28 -14.04
C CYS A 40 -7.17 -14.23 -12.65
N SER A 41 -7.01 -13.11 -11.95
CA SER A 41 -7.58 -12.90 -10.63
C SER A 41 -8.96 -12.23 -10.68
N LEU A 42 -9.21 -11.29 -11.61
CA LEU A 42 -10.42 -10.43 -11.56
C LEU A 42 -11.63 -10.92 -12.37
N VAL A 43 -11.46 -11.81 -13.36
CA VAL A 43 -12.60 -12.32 -14.17
C VAL A 43 -13.44 -13.35 -13.37
N GLY A 44 -12.90 -13.89 -12.29
CA GLY A 44 -13.62 -14.77 -11.35
C GLY A 44 -13.84 -16.21 -11.82
N ASN A 45 -13.34 -16.59 -13.01
CA ASN A 45 -13.47 -17.94 -13.56
C ASN A 45 -12.13 -18.67 -13.76
N ARG A 46 -11.04 -18.15 -13.20
CA ARG A 46 -9.68 -18.67 -13.37
C ARG A 46 -9.05 -19.03 -12.03
N ALA A 47 -8.56 -18.04 -11.28
CA ALA A 47 -8.03 -18.24 -9.95
C ALA A 47 -9.11 -18.02 -8.87
N SER A 48 -9.04 -18.79 -7.79
CA SER A 48 -9.81 -18.50 -6.58
C SER A 48 -9.09 -17.42 -5.78
N GLU A 49 -9.74 -16.28 -5.58
CA GLU A 49 -9.21 -15.14 -4.83
C GLU A 49 -10.12 -14.82 -3.65
N PHE A 50 -9.60 -14.10 -2.65
CA PHE A 50 -10.38 -13.64 -1.51
C PHE A 50 -10.01 -12.20 -1.15
N CYS A 51 -11.03 -11.41 -0.82
CA CYS A 51 -10.92 -9.97 -0.66
C CYS A 51 -11.59 -9.51 0.63
N ILE A 52 -10.97 -8.55 1.33
CA ILE A 52 -11.53 -7.89 2.49
C ILE A 52 -11.64 -6.39 2.18
N VAL A 53 -12.85 -5.86 2.35
CA VAL A 53 -13.12 -4.42 2.34
C VAL A 53 -13.07 -3.91 3.77
N ILE A 54 -12.21 -2.92 4.00
CA ILE A 54 -12.00 -2.28 5.29
C ILE A 54 -12.61 -0.88 5.21
N ASN A 55 -13.63 -0.66 6.03
CA ASN A 55 -14.27 0.65 6.24
C ASN A 55 -14.37 0.86 7.75
N ASP A 56 -13.41 1.58 8.30
CA ASP A 56 -13.35 1.87 9.74
C ASP A 56 -14.45 2.86 10.13
N LEU A 57 -14.90 2.80 11.39
CA LEU A 57 -15.87 3.74 11.94
C LEU A 57 -15.17 4.99 12.48
N GLU A 58 -13.92 4.87 12.94
CA GLU A 58 -13.15 5.98 13.50
C GLU A 58 -12.70 6.97 12.41
N GLU A 59 -12.93 8.25 12.68
CA GLU A 59 -12.57 9.37 11.81
C GLU A 59 -11.54 10.27 12.48
N ASP A 60 -10.65 10.85 11.65
CA ASP A 60 -9.69 11.88 12.04
C ASP A 60 -9.81 13.07 11.09
N ASP A 61 -9.48 14.27 11.59
CA ASP A 61 -9.31 15.46 10.77
C ASP A 61 -8.00 15.39 9.98
N ASP A 62 -8.06 15.73 8.69
CA ASP A 62 -6.90 15.84 7.81
C ASP A 62 -7.06 17.01 6.83
N ARG A 63 -6.08 17.21 5.95
CA ARG A 63 -6.15 18.19 4.87
C ARG A 63 -5.87 17.55 3.52
N PHE A 64 -6.70 17.86 2.53
CA PHE A 64 -6.47 17.52 1.14
C PHE A 64 -6.50 18.80 0.32
N ASN A 65 -5.40 19.11 -0.39
CA ASN A 65 -5.24 20.37 -1.14
C ASN A 65 -5.57 21.61 -0.28
N GLU A 66 -5.06 21.67 0.95
CA GLU A 66 -5.28 22.74 1.93
C GLU A 66 -6.72 22.85 2.49
N GLU A 67 -7.67 22.08 1.97
CA GLU A 67 -9.03 21.99 2.48
C GLU A 67 -9.12 20.95 3.60
N ALA A 68 -9.88 21.27 4.66
CA ALA A 68 -10.13 20.34 5.75
C ALA A 68 -11.02 19.19 5.28
N VAL A 69 -10.60 17.95 5.52
CA VAL A 69 -11.32 16.73 5.17
C VAL A 69 -11.38 15.77 6.35
N LEU A 70 -12.48 15.03 6.48
CA LEU A 70 -12.56 13.89 7.39
C LEU A 70 -12.06 12.64 6.68
N VAL A 71 -11.17 11.89 7.33
CA VAL A 71 -10.60 10.64 6.82
C VAL A 71 -10.88 9.50 7.80
N LYS A 72 -10.80 8.26 7.34
CA LYS A 72 -10.85 7.09 8.22
C LYS A 72 -9.47 6.81 8.79
N LYS A 73 -9.40 6.64 10.11
CA LYS A 73 -8.14 6.52 10.85
C LYS A 73 -7.28 5.35 10.39
N PHE A 74 -7.88 4.17 10.17
CA PHE A 74 -7.17 3.05 9.57
C PHE A 74 -6.56 3.45 8.21
N CYS A 75 -7.36 3.92 7.27
CA CYS A 75 -6.92 4.18 5.90
C CYS A 75 -5.85 5.28 5.84
N SER A 76 -6.08 6.42 6.51
CA SER A 76 -5.12 7.53 6.58
C SER A 76 -3.79 7.10 7.21
N SER A 77 -3.83 6.37 8.33
CA SER A 77 -2.60 5.94 9.01
C SER A 77 -1.78 4.93 8.19
N TRP A 78 -2.42 4.00 7.50
CA TRP A 78 -1.75 3.03 6.63
C TRP A 78 -1.20 3.67 5.36
N CYS A 79 -1.96 4.58 4.76
CA CYS A 79 -1.52 5.38 3.61
C CYS A 79 -0.22 6.13 3.95
N LYS A 80 -0.23 6.89 5.06
CA LYS A 80 0.94 7.63 5.57
C LYS A 80 2.14 6.73 5.85
N LYS A 81 1.94 5.58 6.52
CA LYS A 81 3.02 4.61 6.78
C LYS A 81 3.65 4.04 5.52
N ILE A 82 2.85 3.75 4.49
CA ILE A 82 3.37 3.25 3.20
C ILE A 82 4.22 4.33 2.53
N PHE A 83 3.75 5.58 2.50
CA PHE A 83 4.53 6.70 1.97
C PHE A 83 5.83 6.93 2.75
N GLU A 84 5.78 6.83 4.08
CA GLU A 84 6.96 6.91 4.94
C GLU A 84 7.97 5.80 4.60
N TYR A 85 7.52 4.54 4.50
CA TYR A 85 8.37 3.41 4.13
C TYR A 85 9.00 3.59 2.74
N VAL A 86 8.19 4.04 1.77
CA VAL A 86 8.67 4.36 0.43
C VAL A 86 9.72 5.46 0.42
N SER A 87 9.61 6.42 1.33
CA SER A 87 10.57 7.52 1.46
C SER A 87 11.94 7.03 1.96
N TYR A 88 11.97 6.09 2.92
CA TYR A 88 13.23 5.52 3.42
C TYR A 88 13.98 4.73 2.35
N LEU A 89 13.26 4.03 1.48
CA LEU A 89 13.84 3.25 0.38
C LEU A 89 14.43 4.11 -0.76
N LYS A 90 14.21 5.43 -0.73
CA LYS A 90 14.79 6.39 -1.67
C LYS A 90 15.99 7.15 -1.09
N LEU A 91 16.32 6.94 0.18
CA LEU A 91 17.50 7.55 0.80
C LEU A 91 18.77 6.80 0.31
N PRO A 92 19.85 7.54 0.02
CA PRO A 92 21.10 6.98 -0.48
C PRO A 92 21.81 6.09 0.53
#